data_AF-A0A7W5YAS9-F1
#
_entry.id   AF-A0A7W5YAS9-F1
#
_cell.length_a   1.000
_cell.length_b   1.000
_cell.length_c   1.000
_cell.angle_alpha   90.00
_cell.angle_beta   90.00
_cell.angle_gamma   90.00
#
_symmetry.space_group_name_H-M   'P 1'
#
loop_
_entity.id
_entity.type
_entity.pdbx_description
1 polymer ?
#
loop_
_entity_poly.entity_id
_entity_poly.type
_entity_poly.pdbx_seq_one_letter_code
_entity_poly.pdbx_strand_id
1 'polypeptide(L)'
;MEAFLDQLVPDESWELFQRVMPLPAKRPQGGGRRRADDRPILAAIVFVATTGCTWRQLPPGFGASWQTVHRRFADRSRARVWAKLYRVILDELGSRGEPDWSRCVIDSVSVRAAKGGSLTGPNPVDRGKKGSKIHLITERTGLPTSVAISAANAYDSLALEPLVRSIPPIRSREASPAGQAPR
;
A
#
# COMPACT_ATOMS: atom_id res chain seq x y z
N MET A 1 -15.46 -18.28 -9.26
CA MET A 1 -14.41 -17.27 -9.48
C MET A 1 -14.82 -15.95 -8.88
N GLU A 2 -16.00 -15.41 -9.22
CA GLU A 2 -16.58 -14.18 -8.63
C GLU A 2 -16.45 -14.11 -7.10
N ALA A 3 -16.99 -15.08 -6.36
CA ALA A 3 -16.91 -15.10 -4.89
C ALA A 3 -15.47 -15.06 -4.32
N PHE A 4 -14.48 -15.59 -5.06
CA PHE A 4 -13.08 -15.54 -4.66
C PHE A 4 -12.46 -14.16 -4.96
N LEU A 5 -12.85 -13.53 -6.07
CA LEU A 5 -12.46 -12.15 -6.38
C LEU A 5 -13.06 -11.17 -5.38
N ASP A 6 -14.32 -11.38 -4.97
CA ASP A 6 -15.00 -10.56 -3.96
C ASP A 6 -14.37 -10.72 -2.57
N GLN A 7 -13.89 -11.90 -2.23
CA GLN A 7 -13.14 -12.10 -0.99
C GLN A 7 -11.80 -11.35 -1.01
N LEU A 8 -11.08 -11.36 -2.13
CA LEU A 8 -9.78 -10.67 -2.26
C LEU A 8 -9.94 -9.16 -2.39
N VAL A 9 -11.01 -8.71 -3.04
CA VAL A 9 -11.34 -7.31 -3.28
C VAL A 9 -12.83 -7.12 -3.05
N PRO A 10 -13.25 -6.93 -1.79
CA PRO A 10 -14.64 -6.57 -1.46
C PRO A 10 -15.05 -5.27 -2.15
N ASP A 11 -16.36 -5.05 -2.31
CA ASP A 11 -16.89 -3.87 -3.00
C ASP A 11 -16.39 -2.56 -2.38
N GLU A 12 -16.37 -2.45 -1.05
CA GLU A 12 -15.85 -1.27 -0.35
C GLU A 12 -14.36 -0.99 -0.72
N SER A 13 -13.54 -2.04 -0.72
CA SER A 13 -12.13 -1.91 -1.12
C SER A 13 -11.99 -1.54 -2.60
N TRP A 14 -12.86 -2.08 -3.45
CA TRP A 14 -12.92 -1.77 -4.87
C TRP A 14 -13.30 -0.31 -5.12
N GLU A 15 -14.28 0.22 -4.39
CA GLU A 15 -14.70 1.62 -4.45
C GLU A 15 -13.56 2.56 -4.06
N LEU A 16 -12.86 2.31 -2.95
CA LEU A 16 -11.70 3.11 -2.54
C LEU A 16 -10.58 3.06 -3.58
N PHE A 17 -10.35 1.89 -4.18
CA PHE A 17 -9.37 1.74 -5.25
C PHE A 17 -9.72 2.58 -6.48
N GLN A 18 -10.99 2.60 -6.89
CA GLN A 18 -11.43 3.39 -8.04
C GLN A 18 -11.19 4.89 -7.85
N ARG A 19 -11.32 5.41 -6.62
CA ARG A 19 -11.07 6.83 -6.30
C ARG A 19 -9.65 7.29 -6.64
N VAL A 20 -8.67 6.38 -6.64
CA VAL A 20 -7.25 6.72 -6.86
C VAL A 20 -6.71 6.26 -8.21
N MET A 21 -7.53 5.56 -8.99
CA MET A 21 -7.13 5.04 -10.29
C MET A 21 -7.04 6.17 -11.33
N PRO A 22 -5.95 6.23 -12.11
CA PRO A 22 -5.88 7.20 -13.20
C PRO A 22 -6.92 6.85 -14.26
N LEU A 23 -7.51 7.89 -14.85
CA LEU A 23 -8.44 7.72 -15.96
C LEU A 23 -7.77 6.89 -17.07
N PRO A 24 -8.48 5.92 -17.67
CA PRO A 24 -7.96 5.17 -18.80
C PRO A 24 -7.52 6.12 -19.92
N ALA A 25 -6.26 6.03 -20.34
CA ALA A 25 -5.82 6.73 -21.54
C ALA A 25 -6.68 6.27 -22.73
N LYS A 26 -7.37 7.21 -23.38
CA LYS A 26 -8.06 6.94 -24.65
C LYS A 26 -6.99 6.63 -25.70
N ARG A 27 -7.08 5.47 -26.34
CA ARG A 27 -6.16 5.13 -27.43
C ARG A 27 -6.58 5.90 -28.68
N PRO A 28 -5.69 6.71 -29.30
CA PRO A 28 -6.03 7.51 -30.48
C PRO A 28 -6.43 6.66 -31.69
N GLN A 29 -5.79 5.50 -31.85
CA GLN A 29 -5.88 4.70 -33.08
C GLN A 29 -7.15 3.85 -33.18
N GLY A 30 -7.92 3.69 -32.10
CA GLY A 30 -8.99 2.69 -32.05
C GLY A 30 -8.46 1.25 -32.21
N GLY A 31 -9.11 0.26 -31.59
CA GLY A 31 -8.75 -1.15 -31.77
C GLY A 31 -7.66 -1.73 -30.85
N GLY A 32 -7.40 -3.03 -31.06
CA GLY A 32 -6.60 -3.91 -30.19
C GLY A 32 -7.42 -4.69 -29.17
N ARG A 33 -6.80 -5.70 -28.52
CA ARG A 33 -7.48 -6.52 -27.49
C ARG A 33 -8.04 -5.63 -26.38
N ARG A 34 -9.31 -5.87 -26.02
CA ARG A 34 -10.01 -5.16 -24.93
C ARG A 34 -9.13 -5.15 -23.68
N ARG A 35 -9.05 -4.00 -23.03
CA ARG A 35 -8.34 -3.85 -21.76
C ARG A 35 -8.95 -4.83 -20.75
N ALA A 36 -8.09 -5.63 -20.11
CA ALA A 36 -8.51 -6.49 -19.01
C ALA A 36 -9.14 -5.65 -17.89
N ASP A 37 -10.21 -6.15 -17.29
CA ASP A 37 -10.94 -5.45 -16.24
C ASP A 37 -10.05 -5.22 -15.02
N ASP A 38 -10.16 -4.04 -14.41
CA ASP A 38 -9.20 -3.60 -13.39
C ASP A 38 -9.36 -4.30 -12.03
N ARG A 39 -10.57 -4.82 -11.71
CA ARG A 39 -10.88 -5.54 -10.46
C ARG A 39 -10.23 -6.93 -10.40
N PRO A 40 -10.37 -7.81 -11.42
CA PRO A 40 -9.60 -9.06 -11.47
C PRO A 40 -8.08 -8.86 -11.43
N ILE A 41 -7.58 -7.79 -12.06
CA ILE A 41 -6.16 -7.41 -11.97
C ILE A 41 -5.77 -7.02 -10.55
N LEU A 42 -6.59 -6.24 -9.86
CA LEU A 42 -6.33 -5.89 -8.45
C LEU A 42 -6.35 -7.14 -7.57
N ALA A 43 -7.35 -8.02 -7.73
CA ALA A 43 -7.43 -9.27 -7.00
C ALA A 43 -6.20 -10.16 -7.23
N ALA A 44 -5.70 -10.26 -8.47
CA ALA A 44 -4.46 -10.97 -8.77
C ALA A 44 -3.23 -10.37 -8.07
N ILE A 45 -3.14 -9.04 -7.98
CA ILE A 45 -2.07 -8.34 -7.26
C ILE A 45 -2.17 -8.64 -5.76
N VAL A 46 -3.37 -8.54 -5.18
CA VAL A 46 -3.62 -8.84 -3.77
C VAL A 46 -3.26 -10.29 -3.47
N PHE A 47 -3.67 -11.24 -4.31
CA PHE A 47 -3.32 -12.64 -4.18
C PHE A 47 -1.80 -12.87 -4.13
N VAL A 48 -1.06 -12.27 -5.06
CA VAL A 48 0.42 -12.36 -5.07
C VAL A 48 1.01 -11.76 -3.78
N ALA A 49 0.48 -10.63 -3.33
CA ALA A 49 0.95 -9.95 -2.13
C ALA A 49 0.67 -10.74 -0.84
N THR A 50 -0.49 -11.39 -0.73
CA THR A 50 -0.88 -12.13 0.48
C THR A 50 -0.31 -13.54 0.53
N THR A 51 -0.15 -14.21 -0.61
CA THR A 51 0.42 -15.57 -0.68
C THR A 51 1.94 -15.59 -0.77
N GLY A 52 2.56 -14.50 -1.20
CA GLY A 52 4.00 -14.43 -1.44
C GLY A 52 4.48 -15.25 -2.64
N CYS A 53 3.57 -15.75 -3.49
CA CYS A 53 3.97 -16.49 -4.68
C CYS A 53 4.71 -15.60 -5.68
N THR A 54 5.53 -16.19 -6.56
CA THR A 54 6.12 -15.42 -7.65
C THR A 54 5.05 -15.06 -8.68
N TRP A 55 5.22 -13.95 -9.42
CA TRP A 55 4.29 -13.57 -10.49
C TRP A 55 4.01 -14.71 -11.48
N ARG A 56 5.03 -15.53 -11.80
CA ARG A 56 4.88 -16.68 -12.73
C ARG A 56 4.03 -17.81 -12.17
N GLN A 57 3.91 -17.89 -10.84
CA GLN A 57 3.06 -18.86 -10.14
C GLN A 57 1.63 -18.35 -9.91
N LEU A 58 1.27 -17.18 -10.44
CA LEU A 58 -0.10 -16.71 -10.40
C LEU A 58 -1.03 -17.75 -11.05
N PRO A 59 -2.04 -18.26 -10.31
CA PRO A 59 -2.96 -19.25 -10.86
C PRO A 59 -3.70 -18.74 -12.10
N PRO A 60 -4.01 -19.62 -13.07
CA PRO A 60 -4.96 -19.28 -14.11
C PRO A 60 -6.34 -19.03 -13.45
N GLY A 61 -7.04 -17.97 -13.84
CA GLY A 61 -8.38 -17.68 -13.30
C GLY A 61 -8.71 -16.20 -13.14
N PHE A 62 -7.71 -15.34 -13.00
CA PHE A 62 -7.89 -13.88 -12.84
C PHE A 62 -8.20 -13.12 -14.15
N GLY A 63 -8.52 -13.81 -15.24
CA GLY A 63 -8.86 -13.20 -16.53
C GLY A 63 -7.70 -12.47 -17.24
N ALA A 64 -6.47 -12.56 -16.73
CA ALA A 64 -5.28 -11.94 -17.32
C ALA A 64 -4.03 -12.79 -17.11
N SER A 65 -3.08 -12.68 -18.05
CA SER A 65 -1.77 -13.32 -17.91
C SER A 65 -0.93 -12.63 -16.83
N TRP A 66 -0.02 -13.37 -16.18
CA TRP A 66 0.86 -12.80 -15.15
C TRP A 66 1.66 -11.59 -15.65
N GLN A 67 2.08 -11.57 -16.94
CA GLN A 67 2.79 -10.43 -17.52
C GLN A 67 1.93 -9.17 -17.51
N THR A 68 0.64 -9.33 -17.79
CA THR A 68 -0.32 -8.21 -17.79
C THR A 68 -0.55 -7.71 -16.38
N VAL A 69 -0.72 -8.60 -15.40
CA VAL A 69 -0.86 -8.24 -13.98
C VAL A 69 0.39 -7.50 -13.48
N HIS A 70 1.58 -8.04 -13.71
CA HIS A 70 2.83 -7.41 -13.30
C HIS A 70 3.05 -6.04 -13.98
N ARG A 71 2.75 -5.92 -15.28
CA ARG A 71 2.83 -4.62 -15.98
C ARG A 71 1.87 -3.61 -15.34
N ARG A 72 0.63 -3.99 -15.05
CA ARG A 72 -0.35 -3.13 -14.37
C ARG A 72 0.09 -2.73 -12.98
N PHE A 73 0.63 -3.67 -12.20
CA PHE A 73 1.24 -3.38 -10.91
C PHE A 73 2.35 -2.33 -11.05
N ALA A 74 3.30 -2.54 -11.97
CA ALA A 74 4.42 -1.62 -12.19
C ALA A 74 3.97 -0.22 -12.64
N ASP A 75 3.01 -0.13 -13.56
CA ASP A 75 2.47 1.15 -14.04
C ASP A 75 1.76 1.90 -12.90
N ARG A 76 0.94 1.20 -12.11
CA ARG A 76 0.26 1.75 -10.93
C ARG A 76 1.25 2.19 -9.84
N SER A 77 2.32 1.44 -9.63
CA SER A 77 3.41 1.80 -8.72
C SER A 77 4.12 3.09 -9.16
N ARG A 78 4.45 3.22 -10.46
CA ARG A 78 5.04 4.45 -11.01
C ARG A 78 4.10 5.65 -10.87
N ALA A 79 2.80 5.44 -11.07
CA ALA A 79 1.76 6.46 -10.87
C ALA A 79 1.40 6.73 -9.39
N ARG A 80 2.11 6.09 -8.44
CA ARG A 80 1.90 6.20 -7.00
C ARG A 80 0.48 5.84 -6.52
N VAL A 81 -0.22 4.96 -7.25
CA VAL A 81 -1.59 4.53 -6.91
C VAL A 81 -1.66 3.94 -5.51
N TRP A 82 -0.69 3.11 -5.12
CA TRP A 82 -0.66 2.48 -3.79
C TRP A 82 -0.52 3.50 -2.66
N ALA A 83 0.33 4.52 -2.83
CA ALA A 83 0.49 5.57 -1.84
C ALA A 83 -0.78 6.44 -1.71
N LYS A 84 -1.47 6.70 -2.83
CA LYS A 84 -2.76 7.40 -2.82
C LYS A 84 -3.85 6.55 -2.16
N LEU A 85 -3.92 5.27 -2.50
CA LEU A 85 -4.87 4.31 -1.91
C LEU A 85 -4.70 4.27 -0.39
N TYR A 86 -3.45 4.14 0.07
CA TYR A 86 -3.10 4.17 1.47
C TYR A 86 -3.63 5.43 2.19
N ARG A 87 -3.45 6.62 1.59
CA ARG A 87 -3.98 7.87 2.15
C ARG A 87 -5.51 7.86 2.22
N VAL A 88 -6.19 7.41 1.16
CA VAL A 88 -7.66 7.33 1.12
C VAL A 88 -8.21 6.36 2.16
N ILE A 89 -7.58 5.19 2.36
CA ILE A 89 -7.97 4.23 3.39
C ILE A 89 -7.81 4.84 4.79
N LEU A 90 -6.67 5.48 5.06
CA LEU A 90 -6.45 6.15 6.35
C LEU A 90 -7.49 7.24 6.63
N ASP A 91 -7.80 8.07 5.63
CA ASP A 91 -8.79 9.13 5.78
C ASP A 91 -10.21 8.59 5.99
N GLU A 92 -10.58 7.50 5.32
CA GLU A 92 -11.87 6.83 5.50
C GLU A 92 -12.01 6.30 6.94
N LEU A 93 -11.02 5.53 7.41
CA LEU A 93 -11.00 5.01 8.80
C LEU A 93 -10.96 6.14 9.84
N GLY A 94 -10.15 7.16 9.59
CA GLY A 94 -10.03 8.32 10.46
C GLY A 94 -11.34 9.12 10.58
N SER A 95 -12.07 9.28 9.47
CA SER A 95 -13.39 9.94 9.48
C SER A 95 -14.43 9.19 10.33
N ARG A 96 -14.29 7.87 10.42
CA ARG A 96 -15.13 7.00 11.27
C ARG A 96 -14.66 6.99 12.73
N GLY A 97 -13.49 7.56 13.02
CA GLY A 97 -12.88 7.58 14.34
C GLY A 97 -12.33 6.22 14.79
N GLU A 98 -11.99 5.34 13.84
CA GLU A 98 -11.52 3.98 14.11
C GLU A 98 -10.07 3.88 14.62
N PRO A 99 -9.08 4.69 14.15
CA PRO A 99 -7.71 4.56 14.61
C PRO A 99 -7.55 4.83 16.12
N ASP A 100 -6.92 3.91 16.85
CA ASP A 100 -6.65 4.06 18.29
C ASP A 100 -5.25 4.63 18.54
N TRP A 101 -5.21 5.94 18.79
CA TRP A 101 -4.00 6.71 19.03
C TRP A 101 -3.40 6.54 20.44
N SER A 102 -3.96 5.70 21.32
CA SER A 102 -3.45 5.51 22.68
C SER A 102 -2.06 4.87 22.72
N ARG A 103 -1.66 4.19 21.64
CA ARG A 103 -0.32 3.61 21.48
C ARG A 103 0.06 3.57 20.01
N CYS A 104 1.33 3.85 19.74
CA CYS A 104 1.96 3.53 18.47
C CYS A 104 3.14 2.59 18.70
N VAL A 105 3.35 1.65 17.78
CA VAL A 105 4.51 0.75 17.77
C VAL A 105 5.33 1.05 16.51
N ILE A 106 6.64 1.06 16.66
CA ILE A 106 7.58 1.30 15.57
C ILE A 106 8.51 0.10 15.51
N ASP A 107 8.65 -0.46 14.31
CA ASP A 107 9.59 -1.54 14.04
C ASP A 107 10.14 -1.41 12.61
N SER A 108 11.24 -2.13 12.34
CA SER A 108 11.82 -2.19 11.01
C SER A 108 12.27 -3.58 10.61
N VAL A 109 12.23 -3.86 9.32
CA VAL A 109 12.73 -5.11 8.75
C VAL A 109 13.77 -4.83 7.67
N SER A 110 14.89 -5.56 7.73
CA SER A 110 15.91 -5.52 6.69
C SER A 110 15.53 -6.45 5.53
N VAL A 111 15.44 -5.91 4.32
CA VAL A 111 15.13 -6.66 3.10
C VAL A 111 16.29 -6.59 2.10
N ARG A 112 16.51 -7.67 1.35
CA ARG A 112 17.53 -7.70 0.30
C ARG A 112 17.11 -6.83 -0.88
N ALA A 113 17.99 -5.94 -1.30
CA ALA A 113 17.78 -5.02 -2.41
C ALA A 113 18.73 -5.37 -3.56
N ALA A 114 18.52 -6.54 -4.17
CA ALA A 114 19.45 -7.11 -5.16
C ALA A 114 19.73 -6.19 -6.36
N LYS A 115 18.77 -5.34 -6.73
CA LYS A 115 18.91 -4.36 -7.83
C LYS A 115 19.49 -3.01 -7.39
N GLY A 116 19.77 -2.81 -6.11
CA GLY A 116 20.23 -1.53 -5.56
C GLY A 116 19.17 -0.43 -5.59
N GLY A 117 19.60 0.80 -5.32
CA GLY A 117 18.77 2.00 -5.26
C GLY A 117 19.43 3.09 -4.41
N SER A 118 18.88 4.30 -4.43
CA SER A 118 19.39 5.42 -3.62
C SER A 118 19.29 5.19 -2.11
N LEU A 119 18.39 4.30 -1.68
CA LEU A 119 18.16 3.95 -0.28
C LEU A 119 18.66 2.53 0.03
N THR A 120 19.81 2.15 -0.52
CA THR A 120 20.43 0.83 -0.29
C THR A 120 21.81 0.97 0.33
N GLY A 121 22.19 0.02 1.17
CA GLY A 121 23.52 -0.04 1.79
C GLY A 121 23.90 -1.47 2.20
N PRO A 122 25.12 -1.67 2.71
CA PRO A 122 25.56 -2.99 3.18
C PRO A 122 24.66 -3.49 4.30
N ASN A 123 24.10 -4.68 4.17
CA ASN A 123 23.23 -5.24 5.19
C ASN A 123 24.06 -5.92 6.31
N PRO A 124 24.00 -5.44 7.56
CA PRO A 124 24.76 -6.01 8.67
C PRO A 124 24.41 -7.49 8.95
N VAL A 125 23.18 -7.93 8.66
CA VAL A 125 22.71 -9.29 8.93
C VAL A 125 22.71 -10.20 7.69
N ASP A 126 23.13 -9.70 6.52
CA ASP A 126 23.24 -10.47 5.28
C ASP A 126 24.62 -10.30 4.64
N ARG A 127 25.69 -10.44 5.44
CA ARG A 127 27.10 -10.45 5.00
C ARG A 127 27.48 -9.23 4.14
N GLY A 128 26.94 -8.05 4.46
CA GLY A 128 27.20 -6.82 3.71
C GLY A 128 26.56 -6.76 2.33
N LYS A 129 25.70 -7.71 1.94
CA LYS A 129 24.95 -7.62 0.68
C LYS A 129 24.05 -6.38 0.67
N LYS A 130 23.80 -5.83 -0.52
CA LYS A 130 22.93 -4.64 -0.67
C LYS A 130 21.53 -4.92 -0.13
N GLY A 131 21.08 -4.08 0.79
CA GLY A 131 19.76 -4.14 1.40
C GLY A 131 19.21 -2.76 1.75
N SER A 132 17.92 -2.76 2.08
CA SER A 132 17.19 -1.63 2.65
C SER A 132 16.51 -2.06 3.95
N LYS A 133 16.18 -1.11 4.80
CA LYS A 133 15.23 -1.30 5.91
C LYS A 133 13.89 -0.68 5.54
N ILE A 134 12.82 -1.41 5.82
CA ILE A 134 11.45 -0.90 5.78
C ILE A 134 11.06 -0.62 7.22
N HIS A 135 10.84 0.65 7.54
CA HIS A 135 10.38 1.11 8.85
C HIS A 135 8.88 1.32 8.80
N LEU A 136 8.17 0.85 9.82
CA LEU A 136 6.73 0.93 9.90
C LEU A 136 6.34 1.48 11.26
N ILE A 137 5.39 2.42 11.27
CA ILE A 137 4.67 2.80 12.48
C ILE A 137 3.23 2.34 12.34
N THR A 138 2.72 1.68 13.37
CA THR A 138 1.33 1.25 13.47
C THR A 138 0.68 1.87 14.69
N GLU A 139 -0.62 2.12 14.64
CA GLU A 139 -1.41 2.40 15.85
C GLU A 139 -1.69 1.09 16.63
N ARG A 140 -2.44 1.17 17.73
CA ARG A 140 -2.63 0.08 18.69
C ARG A 140 -3.20 -1.20 18.07
N THR A 141 -4.12 -1.10 17.12
CA THR A 141 -4.77 -2.25 16.48
C THR A 141 -3.97 -2.84 15.31
N GLY A 142 -2.84 -2.21 14.97
CA GLY A 142 -1.93 -2.67 13.92
C GLY A 142 -2.14 -2.00 12.57
N LEU A 143 -3.00 -0.99 12.45
CA LEU A 143 -3.15 -0.18 11.25
C LEU A 143 -1.85 0.61 10.98
N PRO A 144 -1.19 0.41 9.83
CA PRO A 144 0.00 1.18 9.46
C PRO A 144 -0.36 2.66 9.26
N THR A 145 0.31 3.56 9.97
CA THR A 145 0.07 5.01 9.90
C THR A 145 1.19 5.75 9.17
N SER A 146 2.40 5.20 9.12
CA SER A 146 3.44 5.60 8.16
C SER A 146 4.44 4.49 7.84
N VAL A 147 5.10 4.62 6.68
CA VAL A 147 6.16 3.74 6.21
C VAL A 147 7.32 4.57 5.68
N ALA A 148 8.55 4.19 6.02
CA ALA A 148 9.76 4.80 5.49
C ALA A 148 10.77 3.73 5.05
N ILE A 149 11.67 4.10 4.15
CA ILE A 149 12.73 3.21 3.67
C ILE A 149 14.08 3.88 3.90
N SER A 150 15.04 3.13 4.42
CA SER A 150 16.43 3.57 4.53
C SER A 150 17.39 2.52 3.99
N ALA A 151 18.68 2.85 3.90
CA ALA A 151 19.73 1.86 3.69
C ALA A 151 19.75 0.84 4.85
N ALA A 152 20.14 -0.41 4.57
CA ALA A 152 20.14 -1.47 5.58
C ALA A 152 21.11 -1.25 6.76
N ASN A 153 22.19 -0.50 6.55
CA ASN A 153 23.14 -0.12 7.61
C ASN A 153 22.71 1.11 8.42
N ALA A 154 21.56 1.72 8.13
CA ALA A 154 21.07 2.84 8.93
C ALA A 154 20.66 2.35 10.32
N TYR A 155 21.02 3.09 11.37
CA TYR A 155 20.57 2.84 12.73
C TYR A 155 19.10 3.23 12.88
N ASP A 156 18.30 2.40 13.55
CA ASP A 156 16.85 2.60 13.65
C ASP A 156 16.48 3.85 14.46
N SER A 157 17.36 4.26 15.39
CA SER A 157 17.22 5.53 16.12
C SER A 157 17.17 6.75 15.21
N LEU A 158 17.82 6.70 14.04
CA LEU A 158 17.79 7.78 13.05
C LEU A 158 16.48 7.81 12.26
N ALA A 159 15.74 6.71 12.22
CA ALA A 159 14.48 6.61 11.49
C ALA A 159 13.27 7.02 12.35
N LEU A 160 13.39 6.97 13.69
CA LEU A 160 12.30 7.23 14.63
C LEU A 160 11.59 8.58 14.39
N GLU A 161 12.31 9.69 14.54
CA GLU A 161 11.72 11.02 14.40
C GLU A 161 11.21 11.29 12.97
N PRO A 162 11.98 11.00 11.89
CA PRO A 162 11.47 11.13 10.53
C PRO A 162 10.20 10.31 10.27
N LEU A 163 10.11 9.09 10.80
CA LEU A 163 8.95 8.24 10.61
C LEU A 163 7.72 8.80 11.33
N VAL A 164 7.84 9.25 12.57
CA VAL A 164 6.75 9.90 13.30
C VAL A 164 6.28 11.17 12.59
N ARG A 165 7.21 12.02 12.12
CA ARG A 165 6.88 13.25 11.37
C ARG A 165 6.25 12.98 10.00
N SER A 166 6.40 11.76 9.47
CA SER A 166 5.84 11.37 8.17
C SER A 166 4.40 10.84 8.25
N ILE A 167 3.85 10.66 9.45
CA ILE A 167 2.43 10.35 9.63
C ILE A 167 1.63 11.45 8.93
N PRO A 168 0.76 11.11 7.97
CA PRO A 168 -0.08 12.11 7.31
C PRO A 168 -0.98 12.81 8.30
N PRO A 169 -1.46 14.02 7.96
CA PRO A 169 -2.77 14.44 8.43
C PRO A 169 -3.80 13.38 8.04
N ILE A 170 -4.41 12.74 9.03
CA ILE A 170 -5.52 11.80 8.85
C ILE A 170 -6.78 12.54 9.27
N ARG A 171 -7.84 12.46 8.45
CA ARG A 171 -9.14 13.01 8.84
C ARG A 171 -9.56 12.46 10.21
N SER A 172 -10.06 13.32 11.08
CA SER A 172 -10.68 12.89 12.33
C SER A 172 -12.19 12.97 12.20
N ARG A 173 -12.91 12.18 12.99
CA ARG A 173 -14.33 12.41 13.19
C ARG A 173 -14.49 13.83 13.73
N GLU A 174 -15.22 14.70 13.01
CA GLU A 174 -15.56 16.02 13.55
C GLU A 174 -16.15 15.83 14.95
N ALA A 175 -15.56 16.50 15.94
CA ALA A 175 -16.24 16.65 17.22
C ALA A 175 -17.54 17.38 16.89
N SER A 176 -18.70 16.74 17.12
CA SER A 176 -19.97 17.49 17.15
C SER A 176 -19.75 18.71 18.04
N PRO A 177 -20.20 19.92 17.63
CA PRO A 177 -20.00 21.11 18.42
C PRO A 177 -20.53 20.81 19.82
N ALA A 178 -19.64 20.87 20.81
CA ALA A 178 -19.96 20.58 22.19
C ALA A 178 -21.21 21.39 22.55
N GLY A 179 -22.24 20.69 23.03
CA GLY A 179 -23.49 21.28 23.46
C GLY A 179 -23.21 22.51 24.32
N GLN A 180 -23.84 23.61 23.94
CA GLN A 180 -23.89 24.84 24.70
C GLN A 180 -24.36 24.50 26.12
N ALA A 181 -23.49 24.68 27.12
CA ALA A 181 -23.83 24.42 28.51
C ALA A 181 -25.04 25.31 28.90
N PRO A 182 -26.08 24.77 29.57
CA PRO A 182 -27.13 25.61 30.10
C PRO A 182 -26.55 26.53 31.18
N ARG A 183 -26.99 27.80 31.13
CA ARG A 183 -26.60 28.87 32.04
C ARG A 183 -27.02 28.61 33.48
#